data_AF-A0A8H3CF10-F1
#
_entry.id   AF-A0A8H3CF10-F1
#
_cell.length_a   1.000
_cell.length_b   1.000
_cell.length_c   1.000
_cell.angle_alpha   90.00
_cell.angle_beta   90.00
_cell.angle_gamma   90.00
#
_symmetry.space_group_name_H-M   'P 1'
#
loop_
_entity.id
_entity.type
_entity.pdbx_description
1 polymer ?
#
loop_
_entity_poly.entity_id
_entity_poly.type
_entity_poly.pdbx_seq_one_letter_code
_entity_poly.pdbx_strand_id
1 'polypeptide(L)'
;MSDQPNVPKVEHQEDSHQRAPKRARTNASSQSGPKKRVKGRQGGLQGIMKMPIEIFMEIAPYVNPGDLVSLIRTSRFFRGMLLDRSAALVWQRSLDNVPDLPPCPTGMVEPQYAALMFTKNCTANGKITTFLLPRIRQCHPVHFARSYHKNPAYLLRVQEQEYERRKMEFIRKGDNEGRNKWQKEQLAAWETQQKEGDRLLDYINSVAESRSNELHDTKVERREQIHERLKALGWDEKYFEFWRGSDNARKQWHSLVEAPKPLTERTWMNILAKLTQLLEENRPQVDEQERKERLRSRLVRLQDLLRKFKRNTDPYQAIVGALQQPSSSTGLMKINSHRIMLDPPFPSESVFAGWGIFTDLYTEEHSLERVEELFNERQEIIGQQLSEWRTKVENQLVKQYTSSFTEGTNSRSTTLTTKGSSDATKDLSENARFLLRADTVFIEAGIPTCYIEVDQEHGPISNSVHFPNISPIQNYAGFYRDEPVPDLNKDTRKLEAYVRHAGKEAIIKALLRELDATSVKPWNGTK
;
A
#
# COMPACT_ATOMS: atom_id res chain seq x y z
N MET A 1 96.19 9.07 -3.60
CA MET A 1 95.18 8.38 -4.45
C MET A 1 94.30 7.58 -3.52
N SER A 2 93.01 7.94 -3.50
CA SER A 2 91.90 7.21 -2.90
C SER A 2 91.94 6.98 -1.38
N ASP A 3 91.37 7.97 -0.68
CA ASP A 3 91.01 7.93 0.73
C ASP A 3 89.84 6.95 0.99
N GLN A 4 90.08 5.96 1.85
CA GLN A 4 89.13 5.56 2.89
C GLN A 4 89.91 5.10 4.12
N PRO A 5 89.84 5.83 5.25
CA PRO A 5 90.13 5.27 6.56
C PRO A 5 88.86 5.18 7.41
N ASN A 6 88.65 3.94 7.83
CA ASN A 6 87.79 3.43 8.90
C ASN A 6 87.96 4.20 10.23
N VAL A 7 86.90 4.81 10.77
CA VAL A 7 86.72 5.10 12.21
C VAL A 7 85.20 5.31 12.50
N PRO A 8 84.71 5.35 13.76
CA PRO A 8 84.16 4.23 14.53
C PRO A 8 82.66 4.43 14.88
N LYS A 9 82.05 3.39 15.47
CA LYS A 9 80.73 3.44 16.12
C LYS A 9 80.70 4.49 17.23
N VAL A 10 79.81 5.48 17.09
CA VAL A 10 79.46 6.45 18.13
C VAL A 10 77.98 6.29 18.50
N GLU A 11 77.77 6.33 19.81
CA GLU A 11 76.53 6.22 20.57
C GLU A 11 75.46 7.23 20.13
N HIS A 12 74.19 6.83 20.16
CA HIS A 12 73.06 7.76 20.16
C HIS A 12 72.40 7.80 21.53
N GLN A 13 72.34 9.02 22.05
CA GLN A 13 71.87 9.45 23.36
C GLN A 13 70.43 9.04 23.68
N GLU A 14 70.27 8.66 24.94
CA GLU A 14 69.02 8.60 25.69
C GLU A 14 68.35 9.98 25.72
N ASP A 15 67.09 10.07 25.30
CA ASP A 15 66.25 11.24 25.56
C ASP A 15 65.16 10.88 26.57
N SER A 16 65.26 11.52 27.73
CA SER A 16 64.46 11.28 28.92
C SER A 16 63.34 12.31 29.00
N HIS A 17 62.11 11.91 28.64
CA HIS A 17 60.93 12.74 28.90
C HIS A 17 60.15 12.25 30.12
N GLN A 18 60.21 13.11 31.13
CA GLN A 18 59.72 13.00 32.49
C GLN A 18 58.19 12.89 32.58
N ARG A 19 57.75 12.12 33.58
CA ARG A 19 56.36 11.93 34.00
C ARG A 19 55.74 13.24 34.49
N ALA A 20 54.61 13.62 33.89
CA ALA A 20 53.73 14.68 34.40
C ALA A 20 52.95 14.22 35.67
N PRO A 21 52.62 15.15 36.59
CA PRO A 21 52.29 14.82 37.98
C PRO A 21 50.84 14.39 38.22
N LYS A 22 50.65 13.61 39.29
CA LYS A 22 49.35 13.18 39.84
C LYS A 22 48.47 14.40 40.18
N ARG A 23 47.31 14.52 39.52
CA ARG A 23 46.28 15.49 39.92
C ARG A 23 45.65 15.08 41.25
N ALA A 24 45.67 16.01 42.20
CA ALA A 24 45.10 15.91 43.53
C ALA A 24 43.58 15.70 43.51
N ARG A 25 43.08 14.91 44.47
CA ARG A 25 41.65 14.81 44.81
C ARG A 25 41.18 16.14 45.40
N THR A 26 40.36 16.87 44.65
CA THR A 26 39.56 17.96 45.21
C THR A 26 38.30 17.37 45.83
N ASN A 27 38.10 17.60 47.12
CA ASN A 27 36.83 17.36 47.81
C ASN A 27 35.81 18.38 47.30
N ALA A 28 35.03 18.01 46.29
CA ALA A 28 33.82 18.73 45.94
C ALA A 28 32.67 18.19 46.79
N SER A 29 32.21 19.01 47.73
CA SER A 29 30.96 18.82 48.47
C SER A 29 29.79 18.74 47.48
N SER A 30 29.29 17.54 47.24
CA SER A 30 28.08 17.34 46.46
C SER A 30 26.86 17.65 47.33
N GLN A 31 26.30 18.84 47.14
CA GLN A 31 24.95 19.15 47.58
C GLN A 31 23.99 18.14 46.95
N SER A 32 23.27 17.40 47.80
CA SER A 32 22.28 16.42 47.40
C SER A 32 21.09 17.11 46.72
N GLY A 33 20.93 16.93 45.42
CA GLY A 33 19.68 17.21 44.73
C GLY A 33 18.52 16.37 45.28
N PRO A 34 17.25 16.79 45.11
CA PRO A 34 16.11 16.12 45.70
C PRO A 34 15.99 14.70 45.14
N LYS A 35 16.13 13.69 46.01
CA LYS A 35 15.92 12.28 45.66
C LYS A 35 14.50 12.12 45.10
N LYS A 36 14.36 11.70 43.84
CA LYS A 36 13.07 11.26 43.29
C LYS A 36 12.51 10.19 44.24
N ARG A 37 11.32 10.46 44.80
CA ARG A 37 10.58 9.50 45.62
C ARG A 37 10.26 8.29 44.77
N VAL A 38 10.98 7.19 44.96
CA VAL A 38 10.60 5.88 44.43
C VAL A 38 9.29 5.49 45.11
N LYS A 39 8.24 5.26 44.32
CA LYS A 39 6.93 4.83 44.83
C LYS A 39 7.04 3.36 45.24
N GLY A 40 7.23 3.11 46.53
CA GLY A 40 7.30 1.77 47.13
C GLY A 40 7.82 1.83 48.57
N ARG A 41 7.33 0.97 49.46
CA ARG A 41 7.88 0.83 50.82
C ARG A 41 9.33 0.34 50.71
N GLN A 42 10.30 1.21 50.98
CA GLN A 42 11.68 0.77 51.19
C GLN A 42 11.70 -0.21 52.37
N GLY A 43 12.23 -1.41 52.16
CA GLY A 43 12.30 -2.47 53.18
C GLY A 43 11.33 -3.64 53.03
N GLY A 44 10.40 -3.60 52.06
CA GLY A 44 9.44 -4.71 51.85
C GLY A 44 10.07 -6.08 51.53
N LEU A 45 11.27 -6.10 50.94
CA LEU A 45 12.03 -7.32 50.65
C LEU A 45 12.92 -7.82 51.81
N GLN A 46 12.92 -7.16 52.98
CA GLN A 46 13.72 -7.68 54.11
C GLN A 46 13.23 -9.06 54.59
N GLY A 47 11.94 -9.35 54.46
CA GLY A 47 11.36 -10.63 54.86
C GLY A 47 11.89 -11.80 54.02
N ILE A 48 11.93 -11.65 52.69
CA ILE A 48 12.40 -12.72 51.80
C ILE A 48 13.92 -12.95 51.92
N MET A 49 14.70 -11.92 52.28
CA MET A 49 16.14 -12.06 52.51
C MET A 49 16.48 -12.68 53.88
N LYS A 50 15.53 -12.70 54.83
CA LYS A 50 15.67 -13.31 56.16
C LYS A 50 14.98 -14.68 56.27
N MET A 51 14.32 -15.12 55.21
CA MET A 51 13.63 -16.41 55.14
C MET A 51 14.66 -17.55 55.11
N PRO A 52 14.43 -18.66 55.84
CA PRO A 52 15.24 -19.87 55.70
C PRO A 52 15.27 -20.34 54.24
N ILE A 53 16.44 -20.77 53.77
CA ILE A 53 16.68 -21.15 52.38
C ILE A 53 15.71 -22.27 51.97
N GLU A 54 15.46 -23.22 52.87
CA GLU A 54 14.61 -24.39 52.68
C GLU A 54 13.18 -23.99 52.31
N ILE A 55 12.63 -22.98 52.98
CA ILE A 55 11.28 -22.47 52.71
C ILE A 55 11.23 -21.79 51.35
N PHE A 56 12.26 -21.02 50.99
CA PHE A 56 12.34 -20.42 49.66
C PHE A 56 12.47 -21.50 48.57
N MET A 57 13.24 -22.56 48.81
CA MET A 57 13.43 -23.67 47.87
C MET A 57 12.16 -24.51 47.68
N GLU A 58 11.22 -24.49 48.63
CA GLU A 58 9.89 -25.09 48.46
C GLU A 58 8.95 -24.20 47.62
N ILE A 59 9.10 -22.88 47.74
CA ILE A 59 8.29 -21.91 46.99
C ILE A 59 8.79 -21.76 45.54
N ALA A 60 10.11 -21.73 45.35
CA ALA A 60 10.74 -21.43 44.06
C ALA A 60 10.30 -22.32 42.87
N PRO A 61 10.02 -23.65 43.04
CA PRO A 61 9.48 -24.49 41.97
C PRO A 61 8.15 -24.00 41.37
N TYR A 62 7.36 -23.24 42.12
CA TYR A 62 6.06 -22.71 41.69
C TYR A 62 6.15 -21.29 41.11
N VAL A 63 7.35 -20.70 41.11
CA VAL A 63 7.58 -19.34 40.58
C VAL A 63 7.85 -19.42 39.07
N ASN A 64 7.38 -18.41 38.32
CA ASN A 64 7.68 -18.33 36.89
C ASN A 64 9.21 -18.32 36.64
N PRO A 65 9.74 -19.12 35.70
CA PRO A 65 11.18 -19.19 35.46
C PRO A 65 11.82 -17.83 35.12
N GLY A 66 11.09 -16.92 34.46
CA GLY A 66 11.55 -15.56 34.18
C GLY A 66 11.76 -14.70 35.43
N ASP A 67 10.93 -14.90 36.46
CA ASP A 67 11.07 -14.22 37.74
C ASP A 67 12.26 -14.75 38.54
N LEU A 68 12.49 -16.07 38.52
CA LEU A 68 13.70 -16.66 39.09
C LEU A 68 14.98 -16.11 38.44
N VAL A 69 14.99 -15.96 37.11
CA VAL A 69 16.11 -15.31 36.40
C VAL A 69 16.25 -13.84 36.84
N SER A 70 15.14 -13.13 37.05
CA SER A 70 15.16 -11.75 37.54
C SER A 70 15.73 -11.65 38.96
N LEU A 71 15.44 -12.61 39.85
CA LEU A 71 16.04 -12.71 41.19
C LEU A 71 17.55 -12.94 41.13
N ILE A 72 18.02 -13.86 40.27
CA ILE A 72 19.45 -14.09 40.04
C ILE A 72 20.17 -12.80 39.61
N ARG A 73 19.51 -11.96 38.81
CA ARG A 73 20.11 -10.73 38.25
C ARG A 73 20.09 -9.56 39.24
N THR A 74 19.16 -9.56 40.18
CA THR A 74 18.94 -8.44 41.11
C THR A 74 19.55 -8.66 42.50
N SER A 75 19.92 -9.90 42.86
CA SER A 75 20.45 -10.23 44.20
C SER A 75 21.61 -11.22 44.15
N ARG A 76 22.71 -10.89 44.85
CA ARG A 76 23.86 -11.80 45.02
C ARG A 76 23.52 -13.06 45.82
N PHE A 77 22.63 -12.92 46.81
CA PHE A 77 22.15 -14.04 47.63
C PHE A 77 21.38 -15.06 46.77
N PHE A 78 20.35 -14.60 46.05
CA PHE A 78 19.57 -15.47 45.15
C PHE A 78 20.42 -16.03 44.02
N ARG A 79 21.39 -15.27 43.51
CA ARG A 79 22.35 -15.76 42.51
C ARG A 79 23.16 -16.95 43.01
N GLY A 80 23.71 -16.89 44.23
CA GLY A 80 24.51 -17.98 44.80
C GLY A 80 23.66 -19.23 45.05
N MET A 81 22.43 -19.05 45.51
CA MET A 81 21.50 -20.13 45.82
C MET A 81 20.90 -20.79 44.56
N LEU A 82 20.36 -20.01 43.63
CA LEU A 82 19.63 -20.52 42.46
C LEU A 82 20.54 -21.02 41.32
N LEU A 83 21.83 -20.67 41.33
CA LEU A 83 22.81 -21.22 40.38
C LEU A 83 23.63 -22.36 40.96
N ASP A 84 23.41 -22.72 42.23
CA ASP A 84 24.02 -23.91 42.82
C ASP A 84 23.34 -25.17 42.28
N ARG A 85 24.10 -26.28 42.22
CA ARG A 85 23.60 -27.58 41.78
C ARG A 85 22.40 -28.09 42.59
N SER A 86 22.28 -27.67 43.85
CA SER A 86 21.14 -28.02 44.72
C SER A 86 19.81 -27.46 44.21
N ALA A 87 19.83 -26.43 43.36
CA ALA A 87 18.63 -25.85 42.76
C ALA A 87 18.19 -26.50 41.44
N ALA A 88 18.85 -27.57 40.97
CA ALA A 88 18.50 -28.20 39.68
C ALA A 88 17.01 -28.62 39.60
N LEU A 89 16.50 -29.26 40.66
CA LEU A 89 15.09 -29.67 40.71
C LEU A 89 14.11 -28.49 40.77
N VAL A 90 14.54 -27.34 41.33
CA VAL A 90 13.74 -26.12 41.34
C VAL A 90 13.51 -25.63 39.91
N TRP A 91 14.56 -25.61 39.10
CA TRP A 91 14.47 -25.18 37.70
C TRP A 91 13.62 -26.13 36.86
N GLN A 92 13.85 -27.43 36.98
CA GLN A 92 13.07 -28.45 36.25
C GLN A 92 11.58 -28.30 36.54
N ARG A 93 11.19 -28.30 37.83
CA ARG A 93 9.80 -28.12 38.23
C ARG A 93 9.21 -26.78 37.80
N SER A 94 9.99 -25.69 37.87
CA SER A 94 9.52 -24.38 37.43
C SER A 94 9.24 -24.32 35.92
N LEU A 95 10.01 -25.04 35.11
CA LEU A 95 9.83 -25.13 33.66
C LEU A 95 8.68 -26.07 33.30
N ASP A 96 8.56 -27.20 33.98
CA ASP A 96 7.46 -28.17 33.78
C ASP A 96 6.08 -27.56 34.09
N ASN A 97 6.05 -26.56 34.98
CA ASN A 97 4.84 -25.80 35.29
C ASN A 97 4.41 -24.82 34.18
N VAL A 98 5.20 -24.63 33.12
CA VAL A 98 4.84 -23.78 31.98
C VAL A 98 4.16 -24.64 30.91
N PRO A 99 2.87 -24.40 30.59
CA PRO A 99 2.16 -25.17 29.59
C PRO A 99 2.83 -25.11 28.22
N ASP A 100 2.86 -26.26 27.54
CA ASP A 100 3.35 -26.46 26.17
C ASP A 100 4.81 -26.03 25.92
N LEU A 101 5.57 -25.76 26.99
CA LEU A 101 6.97 -25.37 26.86
C LEU A 101 7.80 -26.56 26.33
N PRO A 102 8.56 -26.38 25.24
CA PRO A 102 9.43 -27.44 24.75
C PRO A 102 10.48 -27.83 25.79
N PRO A 103 10.96 -29.08 25.80
CA PRO A 103 11.99 -29.53 26.72
C PRO A 103 13.29 -28.73 26.53
N CYS A 104 14.10 -28.67 27.59
CA CYS A 104 15.40 -28.00 27.55
C CYS A 104 16.27 -28.63 26.44
N PRO A 105 16.77 -27.83 25.47
CA PRO A 105 17.54 -28.34 24.35
C PRO A 105 18.85 -29.00 24.75
N THR A 106 19.34 -29.88 23.90
CA THR A 106 20.58 -30.61 24.14
C THR A 106 21.77 -29.64 24.23
N GLY A 107 22.53 -29.72 25.32
CA GLY A 107 23.68 -28.85 25.58
C GLY A 107 23.35 -27.51 26.25
N MET A 108 22.10 -27.30 26.68
CA MET A 108 21.70 -26.16 27.50
C MET A 108 21.30 -26.63 28.90
N VAL A 109 21.59 -25.81 29.92
CA VAL A 109 21.11 -26.04 31.29
C VAL A 109 19.86 -25.20 31.56
N GLU A 110 19.01 -25.66 32.45
CA GLU A 110 17.68 -25.12 32.73
C GLU A 110 17.67 -23.62 33.07
N PRO A 111 18.61 -23.07 33.88
CA PRO A 111 18.67 -21.62 34.13
C PRO A 111 18.98 -20.80 32.87
N GLN A 112 19.77 -21.36 31.94
CA GLN A 112 20.09 -20.70 30.67
C GLN A 112 18.88 -20.77 29.73
N TYR A 113 18.18 -21.90 29.72
CA TYR A 113 16.95 -22.07 28.95
C TYR A 113 15.84 -21.13 29.42
N ALA A 114 15.62 -21.02 30.73
CA ALA A 114 14.69 -20.06 31.31
C ALA A 114 15.05 -18.60 30.91
N ALA A 115 16.34 -18.25 30.92
CA ALA A 115 16.78 -16.92 30.51
C ALA A 115 16.48 -16.66 29.01
N LEU A 116 16.68 -17.65 28.14
CA LEU A 116 16.37 -17.57 26.71
C LEU A 116 14.89 -17.32 26.48
N MET A 117 14.02 -18.12 27.09
CA MET A 117 12.58 -18.09 26.84
C MET A 117 11.92 -16.84 27.45
N PHE A 118 12.18 -16.57 28.73
CA PHE A 118 11.38 -15.62 29.51
C PHE A 118 12.00 -14.22 29.65
N THR A 119 13.25 -13.99 29.24
CA THR A 119 13.91 -12.68 29.42
C THR A 119 14.36 -12.03 28.12
N LYS A 120 14.15 -10.72 28.01
CA LYS A 120 14.60 -9.92 26.85
C LYS A 120 16.10 -9.62 26.87
N ASN A 121 16.85 -10.16 27.83
CA ASN A 121 18.22 -9.75 28.13
C ASN A 121 19.19 -10.82 27.64
N CYS A 122 20.21 -10.41 26.87
CA CYS A 122 21.26 -11.33 26.45
C CYS A 122 22.14 -11.75 27.65
N THR A 123 22.31 -13.05 27.86
CA THR A 123 23.26 -13.64 28.82
C THR A 123 24.62 -13.87 28.15
N ALA A 124 25.25 -12.81 27.65
CA ALA A 124 26.52 -12.92 26.94
C ALA A 124 27.73 -13.21 27.86
N ASN A 125 27.83 -14.46 28.34
CA ASN A 125 29.05 -15.03 28.89
C ASN A 125 29.43 -16.28 28.08
N GLY A 126 30.05 -16.06 26.92
CA GLY A 126 31.07 -16.94 26.31
C GLY A 126 30.68 -18.34 25.83
N LYS A 127 29.50 -18.88 26.14
CA LYS A 127 29.03 -20.19 25.65
C LYS A 127 27.51 -20.19 25.52
N ILE A 128 26.97 -19.36 24.63
CA ILE A 128 25.61 -19.58 24.12
C ILE A 128 25.77 -20.18 22.74
N THR A 129 25.42 -21.46 22.66
CA THR A 129 25.29 -22.25 21.44
C THR A 129 24.32 -21.57 20.49
N THR A 130 24.86 -21.00 19.42
CA THR A 130 24.17 -20.23 18.35
C THR A 130 23.35 -21.11 17.40
N PHE A 131 22.77 -22.21 17.88
CA PHE A 131 22.21 -23.19 16.97
C PHE A 131 20.68 -23.34 17.05
N LEU A 132 20.03 -22.72 18.04
CA LEU A 132 18.61 -22.98 18.25
C LEU A 132 17.67 -21.87 17.78
N LEU A 133 18.14 -20.63 17.55
CA LEU A 133 17.27 -19.56 17.04
C LEU A 133 18.07 -18.50 16.26
N PRO A 134 18.24 -18.63 14.93
CA PRO A 134 18.81 -17.55 14.11
C PRO A 134 17.89 -16.34 13.93
N ARG A 135 16.67 -16.31 14.52
CA ARG A 135 15.68 -15.29 14.14
C ARG A 135 14.89 -14.58 15.24
N ILE A 136 15.19 -14.74 16.52
CA ILE A 136 14.39 -14.07 17.56
C ILE A 136 15.26 -13.24 18.50
N ARG A 137 14.87 -11.95 18.58
CA ARG A 137 15.43 -10.82 19.35
C ARG A 137 16.68 -10.17 18.75
N GLN A 138 16.42 -9.22 17.84
CA GLN A 138 17.31 -8.07 17.60
C GLN A 138 17.71 -7.46 18.96
N CYS A 139 18.90 -7.80 19.44
CA CYS A 139 19.57 -6.96 20.43
C CYS A 139 19.90 -5.66 19.70
N HIS A 140 19.17 -4.58 20.02
CA HIS A 140 19.43 -3.27 19.43
C HIS A 140 20.92 -2.88 19.67
N PRO A 141 21.68 -2.44 18.66
CA PRO A 141 23.14 -2.24 18.76
C PRO A 141 23.61 -1.08 19.67
N VAL A 142 22.71 -0.45 20.43
CA VAL A 142 22.97 0.92 20.92
C VAL A 142 23.83 0.96 22.20
N HIS A 143 24.07 -0.17 22.85
CA HIS A 143 25.03 -0.24 23.98
C HIS A 143 26.11 -1.32 23.85
N PHE A 144 26.22 -1.97 22.68
CA PHE A 144 27.27 -2.96 22.41
C PHE A 144 28.59 -2.32 21.91
N ALA A 145 28.77 -1.02 22.12
CA ALA A 145 30.03 -0.34 21.86
C ALA A 145 31.03 -0.64 23.00
N ARG A 146 31.81 -1.73 22.87
CA ARG A 146 33.21 -1.92 23.36
C ARG A 146 33.64 -3.38 23.62
N SER A 147 32.98 -4.40 23.07
CA SER A 147 33.56 -5.76 23.11
C SER A 147 33.41 -6.45 21.76
N TYR A 148 34.46 -6.31 20.93
CA TYR A 148 34.60 -6.94 19.61
C TYR A 148 34.61 -8.48 19.62
N HIS A 149 34.41 -9.13 20.77
CA HIS A 149 34.47 -10.59 20.94
C HIS A 149 33.09 -11.26 21.12
N LYS A 150 31.98 -10.54 20.97
CA LYS A 150 30.63 -11.05 21.32
C LYS A 150 29.55 -10.76 20.28
N ASN A 151 29.93 -10.59 19.01
CA ASN A 151 28.96 -10.55 17.90
C ASN A 151 28.58 -11.99 17.51
N PRO A 152 27.30 -12.32 17.27
CA PRO A 152 26.84 -13.66 16.85
C PRO A 152 27.66 -14.27 15.70
N ALA A 153 28.13 -13.44 14.78
CA ALA A 153 28.98 -13.85 13.67
C ALA A 153 30.34 -14.42 14.12
N TYR A 154 30.87 -13.99 15.27
CA TYR A 154 32.15 -14.49 15.80
C TYR A 154 32.00 -15.83 16.53
N LEU A 155 30.85 -16.11 17.15
CA LEU A 155 30.60 -17.42 17.78
C LEU A 155 30.48 -18.52 16.73
N LEU A 156 29.78 -18.24 15.62
CA LEU A 156 29.71 -19.14 14.46
C LEU A 156 31.10 -19.36 13.86
N ARG A 157 31.92 -18.31 13.75
CA ARG A 157 33.30 -18.41 13.25
C ARG A 157 34.21 -19.25 14.15
N VAL A 158 34.09 -19.15 15.47
CA VAL A 158 34.88 -19.97 16.42
C VAL A 158 34.48 -21.45 16.32
N GLN A 159 33.18 -21.73 16.23
CA GLN A 159 32.67 -23.10 16.07
C GLN A 159 33.08 -23.72 14.73
N GLU A 160 33.01 -22.94 13.65
CA GLU A 160 33.50 -23.33 12.32
C GLU A 160 35.01 -23.62 12.36
N GLN A 161 35.80 -22.78 13.03
CA GLN A 161 37.24 -22.99 13.21
C GLN A 161 37.55 -24.25 14.03
N GLU A 162 36.78 -24.54 15.08
CA GLU A 162 36.93 -25.77 15.87
C GLU A 162 36.58 -27.01 15.06
N TYR A 163 35.50 -26.94 14.29
CA TYR A 163 35.08 -28.00 13.37
C TYR A 163 36.16 -28.28 12.32
N GLU A 164 36.67 -27.25 11.64
CA GLU A 164 37.73 -27.40 10.64
C GLU A 164 39.04 -27.88 11.27
N ARG A 165 39.40 -27.41 12.48
CA ARG A 165 40.57 -27.91 13.21
C ARG A 165 40.47 -29.41 13.45
N ARG A 166 39.32 -29.88 13.95
CA ARG A 166 39.11 -31.30 14.26
C ARG A 166 39.09 -32.17 13.01
N LYS A 167 38.48 -31.68 11.93
CA LYS A 167 38.51 -32.31 10.60
C LYS A 167 39.93 -32.44 10.06
N MET A 168 40.76 -31.41 10.19
CA MET A 168 42.17 -31.42 9.76
C MET A 168 43.03 -32.39 10.59
N GLU A 169 42.73 -32.59 11.88
CA GLU A 169 43.42 -33.58 12.71
C GLU A 169 43.23 -35.02 12.19
N PHE A 170 42.04 -35.38 11.73
CA PHE A 170 41.80 -36.69 11.11
C PHE A 170 42.54 -36.82 9.79
N ILE A 171 42.53 -35.77 8.95
CA ILE A 171 43.26 -35.74 7.67
C ILE A 171 44.75 -35.95 7.89
N ARG A 172 45.35 -35.25 8.87
CA ARG A 172 46.77 -35.37 9.21
C ARG A 172 47.15 -36.77 9.70
N LYS A 173 46.25 -37.47 10.38
CA LYS A 173 46.47 -38.83 10.89
C LYS A 173 46.17 -39.93 9.85
N GLY A 174 45.62 -39.58 8.68
CA GLY A 174 45.17 -40.56 7.68
C GLY A 174 43.96 -41.40 8.12
N ASP A 175 43.26 -40.99 9.18
CA ASP A 175 42.14 -41.73 9.78
C ASP A 175 40.82 -41.40 9.07
N ASN A 176 40.61 -42.00 7.91
CA ASN A 176 39.42 -41.78 7.10
C ASN A 176 38.15 -42.39 7.73
N GLU A 177 38.28 -43.51 8.44
CA GLU A 177 37.14 -44.18 9.07
C GLU A 177 36.63 -43.39 10.29
N GLY A 178 37.54 -42.96 11.18
CA GLY A 178 37.22 -42.10 12.31
C GLY A 178 36.65 -40.75 11.88
N ARG A 179 37.16 -40.17 10.77
CA ARG A 179 36.60 -38.96 10.16
C ARG A 179 35.15 -39.15 9.73
N ASN A 180 34.87 -40.23 8.99
CA ASN A 180 33.51 -40.50 8.49
C ASN A 180 32.54 -40.75 9.64
N LYS A 181 32.97 -41.46 10.69
CA LYS A 181 32.17 -41.66 11.91
C LYS A 181 31.86 -40.33 12.61
N TRP A 182 32.89 -39.51 12.84
CA TRP A 182 32.72 -38.20 13.47
C TRP A 182 31.81 -37.28 12.64
N GLN A 183 31.95 -37.26 11.31
CA GLN A 183 31.06 -36.47 10.45
C GLN A 183 29.59 -36.92 10.54
N LYS A 184 29.33 -38.23 10.60
CA LYS A 184 27.98 -38.76 10.82
C LYS A 184 27.42 -38.35 12.19
N GLU A 185 28.24 -38.39 13.24
CA GLU A 185 27.86 -37.94 14.58
C GLU A 185 27.55 -36.43 14.62
N GLN A 186 28.34 -35.60 13.93
CA GLN A 186 28.08 -34.16 13.81
C GLN A 186 26.80 -33.87 13.04
N LEU A 187 26.54 -34.61 11.96
CA LEU A 187 25.30 -34.47 11.20
C LEU A 187 24.07 -34.84 12.06
N ALA A 188 24.12 -35.96 12.77
CA ALA A 188 23.04 -36.38 13.66
C ALA A 188 22.80 -35.38 14.81
N ALA A 189 23.88 -34.82 15.38
CA ALA A 189 23.77 -33.77 16.39
C ALA A 189 23.13 -32.50 15.83
N TRP A 190 23.53 -32.08 14.62
CA TRP A 190 22.94 -30.93 13.94
C TRP A 190 21.46 -31.14 13.62
N GLU A 191 21.07 -32.30 13.11
CA GLU A 191 19.66 -32.64 12.84
C GLU A 191 18.80 -32.61 14.10
N THR A 192 19.33 -33.13 15.22
CA THR A 192 18.66 -33.09 16.52
C THR A 192 18.44 -31.65 16.96
N GLN A 193 19.48 -30.82 16.84
CA GLN A 193 19.45 -29.43 17.24
C GLN A 193 18.52 -28.58 16.36
N GLN A 194 18.46 -28.83 15.06
CA GLN A 194 17.48 -28.17 14.19
C GLN A 194 16.06 -28.47 14.63
N LYS A 195 15.72 -29.75 14.87
CA LYS A 195 14.38 -30.15 15.34
C LYS A 195 14.02 -29.52 16.69
N GLU A 196 14.97 -29.43 17.61
CA GLU A 196 14.78 -28.73 18.88
C GLU A 196 14.54 -27.22 18.67
N GLY A 197 15.29 -26.59 17.75
CA GLY A 197 15.18 -25.17 17.42
C GLY A 197 13.86 -24.81 16.77
N ASP A 198 13.40 -25.63 15.83
CA ASP A 198 12.11 -25.47 15.17
C ASP A 198 10.96 -25.53 16.18
N ARG A 199 10.98 -26.50 17.11
CA ARG A 199 9.98 -26.59 18.20
C ARG A 199 9.95 -25.35 19.09
N LEU A 200 11.12 -24.80 19.42
CA LEU A 200 11.21 -23.56 20.20
C LEU A 200 10.64 -22.38 19.43
N LEU A 201 10.95 -22.28 18.15
CA LEU A 201 10.47 -21.22 17.29
C LEU A 201 8.94 -21.27 17.17
N ASP A 202 8.39 -22.46 16.94
CA ASP A 202 6.95 -22.70 16.88
C ASP A 202 6.26 -22.28 18.18
N TYR A 203 6.80 -22.68 19.33
CA TYR A 203 6.27 -22.26 20.63
C TYR A 203 6.35 -20.74 20.84
N ILE A 204 7.47 -20.09 20.51
CA ILE A 204 7.59 -18.63 20.68
C ILE A 204 6.59 -17.90 19.79
N ASN A 205 6.40 -18.38 18.56
CA ASN A 205 5.43 -17.81 17.63
C ASN A 205 4.01 -18.01 18.14
N SER A 206 3.64 -19.20 18.62
CA SER A 206 2.30 -19.48 19.14
C SER A 206 1.97 -18.65 20.38
N VAL A 207 2.92 -18.48 21.31
CA VAL A 207 2.75 -17.61 22.49
C VAL A 207 2.62 -16.15 22.08
N ALA A 208 3.38 -15.69 21.08
CA ALA A 208 3.28 -14.33 20.56
C ALA A 208 1.93 -14.07 19.87
N GLU A 209 1.46 -15.04 19.08
CA GLU A 209 0.15 -15.01 18.42
C GLU A 209 -0.99 -15.01 19.44
N SER A 210 -0.97 -15.94 20.41
CA SER A 210 -1.95 -16.00 21.50
C SER A 210 -2.06 -14.66 22.24
N ARG A 211 -0.92 -14.08 22.64
CA ARG A 211 -0.89 -12.75 23.27
C ARG A 211 -1.41 -11.65 22.34
N SER A 212 -1.10 -11.70 21.05
CA SER A 212 -1.61 -10.73 20.08
C SER A 212 -3.13 -10.81 19.96
N ASN A 213 -3.68 -12.02 19.96
CA ASN A 213 -5.12 -12.28 19.93
C ASN A 213 -5.79 -11.81 21.23
N GLU A 214 -5.26 -12.15 22.41
CA GLU A 214 -5.77 -11.65 23.69
C GLU A 214 -5.83 -10.11 23.74
N LEU A 215 -4.77 -9.45 23.24
CA LEU A 215 -4.72 -7.99 23.16
C LEU A 215 -5.69 -7.43 22.12
N HIS A 216 -5.94 -8.15 21.03
CA HIS A 216 -6.94 -7.79 20.03
C HIS A 216 -8.34 -7.89 20.61
N ASP A 217 -8.68 -9.02 21.24
CA ASP A 217 -9.98 -9.27 21.87
C ASP A 217 -10.27 -8.22 22.94
N THR A 218 -9.28 -7.90 23.80
CA THR A 218 -9.41 -6.84 24.80
C THR A 218 -9.72 -5.48 24.18
N LYS A 219 -9.13 -5.16 23.01
CA LYS A 219 -9.39 -3.89 22.31
C LYS A 219 -10.77 -3.89 21.66
N VAL A 220 -11.18 -5.00 21.04
CA VAL A 220 -12.49 -5.17 20.42
C VAL A 220 -13.57 -4.98 21.48
N GLU A 221 -13.50 -5.73 22.58
CA GLU A 221 -14.45 -5.65 23.69
C GLU A 221 -14.51 -4.24 24.27
N ARG A 222 -13.34 -3.61 24.49
CA ARG A 222 -13.27 -2.22 24.95
C ARG A 222 -13.96 -1.26 23.98
N ARG A 223 -13.70 -1.37 22.68
CA ARG A 223 -14.27 -0.51 21.64
C ARG A 223 -15.79 -0.64 21.62
N GLU A 224 -16.29 -1.87 21.63
CA GLU A 224 -17.73 -2.16 21.66
C GLU A 224 -18.39 -1.56 22.91
N GLN A 225 -17.81 -1.77 24.09
CA GLN A 225 -18.34 -1.17 25.33
C GLN A 225 -18.35 0.36 25.29
N ILE A 226 -17.32 0.99 24.71
CA ILE A 226 -17.29 2.45 24.53
C ILE A 226 -18.39 2.89 23.56
N HIS A 227 -18.51 2.23 22.40
CA HIS A 227 -19.50 2.55 21.38
C HIS A 227 -20.93 2.39 21.92
N GLU A 228 -21.25 1.29 22.61
CA GLU A 228 -22.55 1.07 23.25
C GLU A 228 -22.88 2.15 24.29
N ARG A 229 -21.91 2.50 25.14
CA ARG A 229 -22.12 3.57 26.13
C ARG A 229 -22.31 4.94 25.48
N LEU A 230 -21.60 5.24 24.39
CA LEU A 230 -21.79 6.49 23.64
C LEU A 230 -23.16 6.52 22.95
N LYS A 231 -23.61 5.40 22.36
CA LYS A 231 -24.97 5.26 21.82
C LYS A 231 -26.05 5.47 22.89
N ALA A 232 -25.85 4.91 24.09
CA ALA A 232 -26.74 5.14 25.22
C ALA A 232 -26.79 6.62 25.69
N LEU A 233 -25.74 7.41 25.40
CA LEU A 233 -25.71 8.85 25.62
C LEU A 233 -26.32 9.66 24.46
N GLY A 234 -26.85 9.00 23.43
CA GLY A 234 -27.50 9.63 22.28
C GLY A 234 -26.58 9.94 21.10
N TRP A 235 -25.35 9.42 21.09
CA TRP A 235 -24.47 9.56 19.94
C TRP A 235 -24.80 8.55 18.84
N ASP A 236 -24.95 9.03 17.61
CA ASP A 236 -25.06 8.18 16.42
C ASP A 236 -23.69 7.55 16.08
N GLU A 237 -23.71 6.29 15.66
CA GLU A 237 -22.53 5.49 15.32
C GLU A 237 -21.74 6.08 14.15
N LYS A 238 -22.41 6.80 13.23
CA LYS A 238 -21.72 7.47 12.11
C LYS A 238 -20.64 8.46 12.57
N TYR A 239 -20.75 9.00 13.79
CA TYR A 239 -19.79 9.96 14.32
C TYR A 239 -18.53 9.32 14.91
N PHE A 240 -18.48 8.00 15.03
CA PHE A 240 -17.32 7.27 15.56
C PHE A 240 -16.20 7.13 14.51
N GLU A 241 -16.46 7.59 13.28
CA GLU A 241 -15.55 7.52 12.15
C GLU A 241 -14.66 8.77 12.01
N PHE A 242 -13.34 8.59 12.12
CA PHE A 242 -12.34 9.68 12.07
C PHE A 242 -11.48 9.63 10.78
N TRP A 243 -12.07 9.32 9.61
CA TRP A 243 -11.33 9.08 8.36
C TRP A 243 -10.60 10.31 7.79
N ARG A 244 -11.11 11.53 8.02
CA ARG A 244 -10.66 12.76 7.33
C ARG A 244 -10.39 13.95 8.27
N GLY A 245 -10.32 13.71 9.58
CA GLY A 245 -10.00 14.75 10.57
C GLY A 245 -8.50 15.04 10.66
N SER A 246 -8.15 16.02 11.51
CA SER A 246 -6.73 16.25 11.81
C SER A 246 -6.11 14.92 12.28
N ASP A 247 -4.94 14.56 11.76
CA ASP A 247 -4.26 13.30 12.12
C ASP A 247 -4.09 13.17 13.66
N ASN A 248 -4.09 14.31 14.36
CA ASN A 248 -4.13 14.41 15.81
C ASN A 248 -5.43 13.89 16.46
N ALA A 249 -6.61 14.29 15.99
CA ALA A 249 -7.90 13.86 16.55
C ALA A 249 -8.08 12.34 16.41
N ARG A 250 -7.75 11.80 15.24
CA ARG A 250 -7.76 10.36 14.97
C ARG A 250 -6.83 9.59 15.91
N LYS A 251 -5.59 10.08 16.09
CA LYS A 251 -4.63 9.49 17.04
C LYS A 251 -5.14 9.52 18.48
N GLN A 252 -5.76 10.63 18.91
CA GLN A 252 -6.35 10.74 20.24
C GLN A 252 -7.50 9.75 20.44
N TRP A 253 -8.43 9.68 19.48
CA TRP A 253 -9.53 8.71 19.49
C TRP A 253 -9.01 7.28 19.63
N HIS A 254 -8.11 6.84 18.75
CA HIS A 254 -7.51 5.51 18.84
C HIS A 254 -6.79 5.26 20.17
N SER A 255 -6.12 6.26 20.75
CA SER A 255 -5.43 6.08 22.04
C SER A 255 -6.38 5.79 23.21
N LEU A 256 -7.64 6.24 23.13
CA LEU A 256 -8.65 6.06 24.16
C LEU A 256 -9.47 4.77 23.93
N VAL A 257 -9.82 4.52 22.67
CA VAL A 257 -10.70 3.42 22.25
C VAL A 257 -9.93 2.11 22.04
N GLU A 258 -8.76 2.14 21.39
CA GLU A 258 -7.94 0.97 21.07
C GLU A 258 -6.86 0.66 22.15
N ALA A 259 -7.08 1.11 23.38
CA ALA A 259 -6.16 0.83 24.47
C ALA A 259 -6.27 -0.67 24.87
N PRO A 260 -5.15 -1.40 25.01
CA PRO A 260 -5.16 -2.83 25.34
C PRO A 260 -5.38 -3.06 26.84
N LYS A 261 -6.49 -2.54 27.39
CA LYS A 261 -6.88 -2.66 28.79
C LYS A 261 -8.41 -2.69 28.92
N PRO A 262 -8.96 -3.53 29.81
CA PRO A 262 -10.39 -3.52 30.10
C PRO A 262 -10.90 -2.12 30.47
N LEU A 263 -12.14 -1.83 30.05
CA LEU A 263 -12.80 -0.59 30.43
C LEU A 263 -13.38 -0.75 31.85
N THR A 264 -12.86 0.04 32.80
CA THR A 264 -13.42 0.11 34.15
C THR A 264 -14.27 1.36 34.28
N GLU A 265 -15.19 1.39 35.24
CA GLU A 265 -16.08 2.53 35.46
C GLU A 265 -15.28 3.81 35.76
N ARG A 266 -14.21 3.70 36.55
CA ARG A 266 -13.29 4.82 36.80
C ARG A 266 -12.62 5.32 35.52
N THR A 267 -12.15 4.41 34.67
CA THR A 267 -11.51 4.78 33.39
C THR A 267 -12.52 5.44 32.46
N TRP A 268 -13.74 4.90 32.36
CA TRP A 268 -14.83 5.46 31.58
C TRP A 268 -15.11 6.92 31.96
N MET A 269 -15.29 7.20 33.26
CA MET A 269 -15.52 8.56 33.76
C MET A 269 -14.38 9.53 33.40
N ASN A 270 -13.14 9.04 33.35
CA ASN A 270 -11.98 9.88 33.00
C ASN A 270 -11.87 10.18 31.50
N ILE A 271 -12.31 9.26 30.63
CA ILE A 271 -12.19 9.42 29.18
C ILE A 271 -13.42 10.06 28.55
N LEU A 272 -14.59 9.98 29.21
CA LEU A 272 -15.87 10.43 28.67
C LEU A 272 -15.82 11.88 28.19
N ALA A 273 -15.37 12.81 29.02
CA ALA A 273 -15.27 14.23 28.65
C ALA A 273 -14.42 14.45 27.39
N LYS A 274 -13.34 13.67 27.23
CA LYS A 274 -12.45 13.77 26.07
C LYS A 274 -13.06 13.14 24.83
N LEU A 275 -13.77 12.01 24.97
CA LEU A 275 -14.50 11.39 23.86
C LEU A 275 -15.60 12.32 23.34
N THR A 276 -16.41 12.90 24.23
CA THR A 276 -17.47 13.85 23.85
C THR A 276 -16.91 15.07 23.12
N GLN A 277 -15.79 15.64 23.59
CA GLN A 277 -15.11 16.72 22.89
C GLN A 277 -14.71 16.31 21.45
N LEU A 278 -14.05 15.15 21.31
CA LEU A 278 -13.60 14.66 20.00
C LEU A 278 -14.77 14.41 19.04
N LEU A 279 -15.90 13.91 19.55
CA LEU A 279 -17.10 13.67 18.75
C LEU A 279 -17.76 14.97 18.29
N GLU A 280 -17.84 15.99 19.16
CA GLU A 280 -18.33 17.31 18.77
C GLU A 280 -17.44 17.98 17.72
N GLU A 281 -16.11 17.84 17.84
CA GLU A 281 -15.15 18.32 16.83
C GLU A 281 -15.26 17.55 15.50
N ASN A 282 -15.63 16.26 15.55
CA ASN A 282 -15.76 15.41 14.37
C ASN A 282 -17.11 15.56 13.66
N ARG A 283 -18.19 15.88 14.39
CA ARG A 283 -19.57 16.00 13.87
C ARG A 283 -19.67 16.79 12.55
N PRO A 284 -19.17 18.04 12.45
CA PRO A 284 -19.28 18.80 11.19
C PRO A 284 -18.49 18.19 10.04
N GLN A 285 -17.42 17.43 10.32
CA GLN A 285 -16.63 16.77 9.28
C GLN A 285 -17.37 15.56 8.71
N VAL A 286 -18.00 14.78 9.57
CA VAL A 286 -18.85 13.64 9.19
C VAL A 286 -20.06 14.13 8.41
N ASP A 287 -20.78 15.13 8.92
CA ASP A 287 -21.98 15.67 8.25
C ASP A 287 -21.65 16.22 6.85
N GLU A 288 -20.52 16.93 6.71
CA GLU A 288 -20.05 17.43 5.42
C GLU A 288 -19.62 16.30 4.47
N GLN A 289 -19.03 15.23 5.00
CA GLN A 289 -18.66 14.06 4.22
C GLN A 289 -19.90 13.31 3.73
N GLU A 290 -20.89 13.08 4.58
CA GLU A 290 -22.16 12.49 4.17
C GLU A 290 -22.88 13.37 3.15
N ARG A 291 -22.87 14.70 3.33
CA ARG A 291 -23.44 15.63 2.35
C ARG A 291 -22.76 15.50 0.98
N LYS A 292 -21.43 15.42 0.97
CA LYS A 292 -20.64 15.18 -0.25
C LYS A 292 -20.95 13.83 -0.88
N GLU A 293 -21.09 12.79 -0.07
CA GLU A 293 -21.43 11.44 -0.55
C GLU A 293 -22.85 11.40 -1.14
N ARG A 294 -23.83 12.04 -0.50
CA ARG A 294 -25.19 12.18 -1.04
C ARG A 294 -25.18 12.93 -2.38
N LEU A 295 -24.45 14.04 -2.47
CA LEU A 295 -24.25 14.77 -3.73
C LEU A 295 -23.61 13.88 -4.80
N ARG A 296 -22.57 13.13 -4.43
CA ARG A 296 -21.85 12.24 -5.35
C ARG A 296 -22.75 11.12 -5.86
N SER A 297 -23.55 10.52 -4.98
CA SER A 297 -24.54 9.50 -5.35
C SER A 297 -25.58 10.04 -6.33
N ARG A 298 -26.08 11.27 -6.13
CA ARG A 298 -26.97 11.94 -7.09
C ARG A 298 -26.30 12.19 -8.44
N LEU A 299 -25.05 12.67 -8.44
CA LEU A 299 -24.28 12.90 -9.67
C LEU A 299 -24.03 11.60 -10.45
N VAL A 300 -23.64 10.53 -9.76
CA VAL A 300 -23.46 9.19 -10.37
C VAL A 300 -24.77 8.69 -10.96
N ARG A 301 -25.89 8.85 -10.23
CA ARG A 301 -27.21 8.47 -10.74
C ARG A 301 -27.58 9.25 -12.00
N LEU A 302 -27.37 10.57 -12.00
CA LEU A 302 -27.61 11.42 -13.16
C LEU A 302 -26.74 11.02 -14.36
N GLN A 303 -25.46 10.70 -14.14
CA GLN A 303 -24.58 10.20 -15.19
C GLN A 303 -25.05 8.88 -15.77
N ASP A 304 -25.53 7.96 -14.94
CA ASP A 304 -26.07 6.69 -15.41
C ASP A 304 -27.33 6.90 -16.27
N LEU A 305 -28.20 7.83 -15.87
CA LEU A 305 -29.38 8.23 -16.65
C LEU A 305 -28.96 8.87 -17.98
N LEU A 306 -28.01 9.80 -17.99
CA LEU A 306 -27.46 10.39 -19.21
C LEU A 306 -26.80 9.36 -20.12
N ARG A 307 -26.11 8.36 -19.57
CA ARG A 307 -25.49 7.28 -20.34
C ARG A 307 -26.56 6.39 -20.99
N LYS A 308 -27.64 6.07 -20.28
CA LYS A 308 -28.79 5.36 -20.83
C LYS A 308 -29.49 6.20 -21.90
N PHE A 309 -29.69 7.47 -21.64
CA PHE A 309 -30.26 8.43 -22.59
C PHE A 309 -29.44 8.50 -23.87
N LYS A 310 -28.11 8.68 -23.78
CA LYS A 310 -27.16 8.65 -24.92
C LYS A 310 -27.36 7.42 -25.80
N ARG A 311 -27.47 6.24 -25.19
CA ARG A 311 -27.66 4.97 -25.91
C ARG A 311 -29.02 4.89 -26.61
N ASN A 312 -30.06 5.43 -25.98
CA ASN A 312 -31.42 5.38 -26.52
C ASN A 312 -31.67 6.44 -27.60
N THR A 313 -30.95 7.56 -27.55
CA THR A 313 -31.06 8.67 -28.52
C THR A 313 -29.87 8.75 -29.46
N ASP A 314 -29.22 7.61 -29.73
CA ASP A 314 -28.06 7.54 -30.61
C ASP A 314 -28.51 7.70 -32.07
N PRO A 315 -28.18 8.83 -32.75
CA PRO A 315 -28.58 9.05 -34.13
C PRO A 315 -27.89 8.06 -35.09
N TYR A 316 -26.80 7.43 -34.68
CA TYR A 316 -26.01 6.52 -35.52
C TYR A 316 -26.39 5.05 -35.32
N GLN A 317 -27.42 4.76 -34.51
CA GLN A 317 -27.88 3.40 -34.24
C GLN A 317 -28.26 2.63 -35.52
N ALA A 318 -28.86 3.30 -36.51
CA ALA A 318 -29.20 2.68 -37.80
C ALA A 318 -27.94 2.25 -38.59
N ILE A 319 -26.88 3.07 -38.57
CA ILE A 319 -25.58 2.74 -39.18
C ILE A 319 -24.96 1.54 -38.48
N VAL A 320 -24.90 1.58 -37.15
CA VAL A 320 -24.36 0.49 -36.32
C VAL A 320 -25.12 -0.82 -36.58
N GLY A 321 -26.44 -0.76 -36.62
CA GLY A 321 -27.30 -1.89 -36.96
C GLY A 321 -26.97 -2.47 -38.34
N ALA A 322 -26.86 -1.63 -39.37
CA ALA A 322 -26.52 -2.07 -40.72
C ALA A 322 -25.14 -2.75 -40.80
N LEU A 323 -24.14 -2.21 -40.08
CA LEU A 323 -22.78 -2.76 -40.04
C LEU A 323 -22.70 -4.09 -39.28
N GLN A 324 -23.45 -4.24 -38.19
CA GLN A 324 -23.47 -5.45 -37.36
C GLN A 324 -24.24 -6.62 -37.97
N GLN A 325 -25.08 -6.40 -39.00
CA GLN A 325 -25.71 -7.50 -39.73
C GLN A 325 -24.63 -8.42 -40.32
N PRO A 326 -24.72 -9.76 -40.13
CA PRO A 326 -23.78 -10.69 -40.72
C PRO A 326 -23.86 -10.58 -42.24
N SER A 327 -22.82 -10.05 -42.87
CA SER A 327 -22.65 -10.18 -44.31
C SER A 327 -22.43 -11.66 -44.59
N SER A 328 -23.20 -12.26 -45.50
CA SER A 328 -22.99 -13.62 -45.99
C SER A 328 -21.60 -13.76 -46.60
N SER A 329 -20.59 -14.04 -45.77
CA SER A 329 -19.21 -14.27 -46.19
C SER A 329 -18.76 -15.64 -45.69
N THR A 330 -18.71 -16.55 -46.65
CA THR A 330 -17.99 -17.82 -46.58
C THR A 330 -16.49 -17.50 -46.58
N GLY A 331 -15.81 -17.61 -45.44
CA GLY A 331 -14.36 -17.42 -45.39
C GLY A 331 -13.77 -17.45 -43.99
N LEU A 332 -12.76 -18.30 -43.80
CA LEU A 332 -12.03 -18.55 -42.55
C LEU A 332 -11.47 -17.28 -41.90
N MET A 333 -11.89 -17.02 -40.66
CA MET A 333 -11.16 -16.47 -39.49
C MET A 333 -12.18 -15.74 -38.60
N LYS A 334 -12.65 -16.40 -37.53
CA LYS A 334 -13.43 -15.74 -36.47
C LYS A 334 -12.51 -14.81 -35.67
N ILE A 335 -12.28 -13.62 -36.19
CA ILE A 335 -11.75 -12.52 -35.38
C ILE A 335 -12.86 -12.20 -34.38
N ASN A 336 -12.56 -12.30 -33.09
CA ASN A 336 -13.46 -11.95 -31.99
C ASN A 336 -14.14 -10.61 -32.32
N SER A 337 -15.39 -10.66 -32.75
CA SER A 337 -16.13 -9.50 -33.26
C SER A 337 -16.44 -8.60 -32.07
N HIS A 338 -15.55 -7.66 -31.80
CA HIS A 338 -15.82 -6.57 -30.89
C HIS A 338 -17.04 -5.83 -31.45
N ARG A 339 -18.03 -5.56 -30.59
CA ARG A 339 -19.24 -4.82 -30.96
C ARG A 339 -18.81 -3.50 -31.63
N ILE A 340 -19.17 -3.30 -32.90
CA ILE A 340 -18.88 -2.04 -33.60
C ILE A 340 -19.57 -0.92 -32.81
N MET A 341 -18.79 0.05 -32.32
CA MET A 341 -19.29 1.22 -31.61
C MET A 341 -19.01 2.47 -32.44
N LEU A 342 -20.06 3.22 -32.77
CA LEU A 342 -19.98 4.51 -33.43
C LEU A 342 -20.66 5.53 -32.53
N ASP A 343 -19.87 6.18 -31.67
CA ASP A 343 -20.40 7.12 -30.68
C ASP A 343 -20.67 8.51 -31.29
N PRO A 344 -21.88 9.07 -31.13
CA PRO A 344 -22.16 10.45 -31.54
C PRO A 344 -21.47 11.47 -30.62
N PRO A 345 -21.25 12.71 -31.09
CA PRO A 345 -20.83 13.81 -30.24
C PRO A 345 -21.79 13.92 -29.06
N PHE A 346 -21.23 13.92 -27.85
CA PHE A 346 -21.97 14.02 -26.61
C PHE A 346 -21.34 15.09 -25.72
N PRO A 347 -22.13 15.94 -25.04
CA PRO A 347 -21.59 17.01 -24.21
C PRO A 347 -20.74 16.46 -23.07
N SER A 348 -19.68 17.18 -22.71
CA SER A 348 -18.94 16.96 -21.48
C SER A 348 -19.74 17.36 -20.25
N GLU A 349 -19.31 16.87 -19.09
CA GLU A 349 -19.88 17.22 -17.78
C GLU A 349 -19.92 18.73 -17.53
N SER A 350 -18.91 19.46 -18.01
CA SER A 350 -18.86 20.93 -17.92
C SER A 350 -19.94 21.62 -18.76
N VAL A 351 -20.34 21.06 -19.91
CA VAL A 351 -21.44 21.59 -20.72
C VAL A 351 -22.78 21.32 -20.04
N PHE A 352 -22.96 20.11 -19.50
CA PHE A 352 -24.16 19.78 -18.72
C PHE A 352 -24.31 20.66 -17.48
N ALA A 353 -23.21 20.99 -16.80
CA ALA A 353 -23.21 21.95 -15.70
C ALA A 353 -23.72 23.34 -16.12
N GLY A 354 -23.46 23.73 -17.37
CA GLY A 354 -23.95 24.97 -17.95
C GLY A 354 -25.45 24.95 -18.30
N TRP A 355 -26.06 23.77 -18.40
CA TRP A 355 -27.49 23.62 -18.66
C TRP A 355 -28.25 23.66 -17.33
N GLY A 356 -28.92 24.78 -17.05
CA GLY A 356 -29.63 25.00 -15.79
C GLY A 356 -30.70 23.96 -15.47
N ILE A 357 -31.16 23.18 -16.46
CA ILE A 357 -32.13 22.08 -16.30
C ILE A 357 -31.61 20.91 -15.46
N PHE A 358 -30.29 20.83 -15.23
CA PHE A 358 -29.69 19.80 -14.41
C PHE A 358 -29.29 20.29 -13.02
N THR A 359 -29.22 21.61 -12.78
CA THR A 359 -28.63 22.15 -11.57
C THR A 359 -29.38 21.72 -10.31
N ASP A 360 -30.70 21.86 -10.31
CA ASP A 360 -31.58 21.43 -9.20
C ASP A 360 -31.57 19.92 -8.97
N LEU A 361 -31.43 19.10 -10.02
CA LEU A 361 -31.36 17.62 -9.92
C LEU A 361 -30.28 17.12 -8.97
N TYR A 362 -29.14 17.82 -8.85
CA TYR A 362 -28.06 17.41 -7.96
C TYR A 362 -27.80 18.38 -6.79
N THR A 363 -28.14 19.67 -6.92
CA THR A 363 -27.93 20.66 -5.86
C THR A 363 -28.93 20.54 -4.72
N GLU A 364 -30.19 20.22 -5.01
CA GLU A 364 -31.21 19.98 -3.98
C GLU A 364 -31.04 18.59 -3.34
N GLU A 365 -31.44 18.44 -2.08
CA GLU A 365 -31.40 17.14 -1.37
C GLU A 365 -32.57 16.24 -1.78
N HIS A 366 -32.56 15.81 -3.03
CA HIS A 366 -33.51 14.82 -3.55
C HIS A 366 -33.08 13.37 -3.25
N SER A 367 -34.06 12.47 -3.14
CA SER A 367 -33.80 11.02 -3.18
C SER A 367 -33.37 10.59 -4.58
N LEU A 368 -32.73 9.43 -4.71
CA LEU A 368 -32.26 8.94 -6.01
C LEU A 368 -33.41 8.64 -6.98
N GLU A 369 -34.55 8.20 -6.45
CA GLU A 369 -35.80 7.99 -7.20
C GLU A 369 -36.35 9.31 -7.71
N ARG A 370 -36.38 10.34 -6.86
CA ARG A 370 -36.86 11.67 -7.26
C ARG A 370 -36.00 12.29 -8.35
N VAL A 371 -34.68 12.08 -8.32
CA VAL A 371 -33.76 12.50 -9.41
C VAL A 371 -34.13 11.83 -10.74
N GLU A 372 -34.48 10.54 -10.71
CA GLU A 372 -34.88 9.81 -11.93
C GLU A 372 -36.24 10.26 -12.45
N GLU A 373 -37.22 10.49 -11.58
CA GLU A 373 -38.53 11.05 -11.95
C GLU A 373 -38.36 12.40 -12.64
N LEU A 374 -37.66 13.34 -12.00
CA LEU A 374 -37.42 14.67 -12.56
C LEU A 374 -36.63 14.62 -13.87
N PHE A 375 -35.66 13.70 -14.00
CA PHE A 375 -34.94 13.49 -15.26
C PHE A 375 -35.90 13.03 -16.37
N ASN A 376 -36.78 12.08 -16.08
CA ASN A 376 -37.75 11.55 -17.03
C ASN A 376 -38.79 12.61 -17.42
N GLU A 377 -39.29 13.40 -16.45
CA GLU A 377 -40.18 14.54 -16.69
C GLU A 377 -39.55 15.56 -17.67
N ARG A 378 -38.23 15.72 -17.63
CA ARG A 378 -37.46 16.68 -18.45
C ARG A 378 -36.84 16.05 -19.68
N GLN A 379 -37.07 14.77 -19.95
CA GLN A 379 -36.38 14.01 -20.98
C GLN A 379 -36.53 14.65 -22.37
N GLU A 380 -37.71 15.20 -22.67
CA GLU A 380 -37.99 15.85 -23.96
C GLU A 380 -37.20 17.16 -24.13
N ILE A 381 -37.15 17.97 -23.07
CA ILE A 381 -36.37 19.23 -23.02
C ILE A 381 -34.86 18.93 -23.14
N ILE A 382 -34.38 17.89 -22.44
CA ILE A 382 -33.00 17.42 -22.53
C ILE A 382 -32.67 16.99 -23.96
N GLY A 383 -33.58 16.25 -24.61
CA GLY A 383 -33.43 15.82 -26.00
C GLY A 383 -33.37 16.97 -26.99
N GLN A 384 -34.19 18.01 -26.80
CA GLN A 384 -34.14 19.22 -27.61
C GLN A 384 -32.81 19.95 -27.45
N GLN A 385 -32.37 20.21 -26.22
CA GLN A 385 -31.09 20.90 -25.97
C GLN A 385 -29.88 20.11 -26.49
N LEU A 386 -29.91 18.78 -26.34
CA LEU A 386 -28.87 17.92 -26.90
C LEU A 386 -28.81 18.00 -28.43
N SER A 387 -29.97 18.02 -29.08
CA SER A 387 -30.04 18.12 -30.54
C SER A 387 -29.53 19.48 -31.04
N GLU A 388 -29.96 20.57 -30.40
CA GLU A 388 -29.48 21.93 -30.71
C GLU A 388 -27.96 22.07 -30.50
N TRP A 389 -27.47 21.54 -29.37
CA TRP A 389 -26.03 21.52 -29.07
C TRP A 389 -25.26 20.70 -30.12
N ARG A 390 -25.74 19.52 -30.49
CA ARG A 390 -25.10 18.66 -31.49
C ARG A 390 -25.04 19.37 -32.84
N THR A 391 -26.13 19.96 -33.30
CA THR A 391 -26.15 20.74 -34.55
C THR A 391 -25.15 21.89 -34.51
N LYS A 392 -25.05 22.60 -33.38
CA LYS A 392 -24.06 23.68 -33.22
C LYS A 392 -22.63 23.18 -33.33
N VAL A 393 -22.30 22.03 -32.71
CA VAL A 393 -20.98 21.40 -32.79
C VAL A 393 -20.68 20.95 -34.21
N GLU A 394 -21.61 20.25 -34.87
CA GLU A 394 -21.47 19.80 -36.25
C GLU A 394 -21.21 20.99 -37.20
N ASN A 395 -22.00 22.06 -37.08
CA ASN A 395 -21.83 23.29 -37.86
C ASN A 395 -20.45 23.90 -37.65
N GLN A 396 -19.96 23.94 -36.41
CA GLN A 396 -18.66 24.50 -36.08
C GLN A 396 -17.51 23.65 -36.66
N LEU A 397 -17.58 22.33 -36.53
CA LEU A 397 -16.58 21.42 -37.09
C LEU A 397 -16.53 21.51 -38.62
N VAL A 398 -17.68 21.51 -39.30
CA VAL A 398 -17.74 21.68 -40.77
C VAL A 398 -17.19 23.05 -41.18
N LYS A 399 -17.54 24.12 -40.45
CA LYS A 399 -16.99 25.46 -40.73
C LYS A 399 -15.47 25.50 -40.59
N GLN A 400 -14.94 24.93 -39.51
CA GLN A 400 -13.49 24.85 -39.30
C GLN A 400 -12.82 24.02 -40.40
N TYR A 401 -13.36 22.84 -40.73
CA TYR A 401 -12.85 21.97 -41.80
C TYR A 401 -12.83 22.65 -43.17
N THR A 402 -13.93 23.31 -43.52
CA THR A 402 -14.10 23.95 -44.83
C THR A 402 -13.36 25.28 -44.98
N SER A 403 -12.99 25.93 -43.86
CA SER A 403 -12.22 27.19 -43.88
C SER A 403 -10.82 27.04 -44.51
N SER A 404 -10.30 25.82 -44.59
CA SER A 404 -8.99 25.50 -45.17
C SER A 404 -9.05 25.10 -46.65
N PHE A 405 -10.22 25.15 -47.30
CA PHE A 405 -10.32 24.85 -48.73
C PHE A 405 -9.75 26.00 -49.59
N THR A 406 -8.98 25.64 -50.61
CA THR A 406 -8.57 26.58 -51.66
C THR A 406 -9.71 26.76 -52.66
N GLU A 407 -9.87 27.98 -53.18
CA GLU A 407 -10.92 28.33 -54.14
C GLU A 407 -10.90 27.35 -55.34
N GLY A 408 -12.01 26.63 -55.55
CA GLY A 408 -12.21 25.72 -56.69
C GLY A 408 -12.35 24.22 -56.38
N THR A 409 -12.13 23.77 -55.15
CA THR A 409 -12.26 22.33 -54.77
C THR A 409 -13.54 21.98 -53.99
N ASN A 410 -14.58 22.81 -54.11
CA ASN A 410 -15.82 22.71 -53.35
C ASN A 410 -16.73 21.55 -53.78
N SER A 411 -16.39 20.32 -53.40
CA SER A 411 -17.38 19.25 -53.32
C SER A 411 -17.70 18.98 -51.85
N ARG A 412 -18.66 19.74 -51.31
CA ARG A 412 -19.38 19.40 -50.06
C ARG A 412 -20.32 18.22 -50.31
N SER A 413 -19.80 17.13 -50.88
CA SER A 413 -20.59 15.92 -51.03
C SER A 413 -20.99 15.43 -49.63
N THR A 414 -22.28 15.23 -49.43
CA THR A 414 -22.86 14.68 -48.19
C THR A 414 -23.29 13.23 -48.39
N THR A 415 -22.83 12.60 -49.48
CA THR A 415 -23.10 11.20 -49.77
C THR A 415 -22.36 10.32 -48.77
N LEU A 416 -23.14 9.57 -47.98
CA LEU A 416 -22.65 8.59 -47.03
C LEU A 416 -23.47 7.32 -47.22
N THR A 417 -22.81 6.24 -47.64
CA THR A 417 -23.45 4.93 -47.82
C THR A 417 -22.86 3.93 -46.83
N THR A 418 -23.71 3.03 -46.34
CA THR A 418 -23.34 1.92 -45.46
C THR A 418 -23.69 0.63 -46.18
N LYS A 419 -22.71 -0.23 -46.45
CA LYS A 419 -22.89 -1.44 -47.28
C LYS A 419 -23.60 -1.15 -48.63
N GLY A 420 -23.26 -0.03 -49.26
CA GLY A 420 -23.80 0.36 -50.58
C GLY A 420 -25.20 1.02 -50.56
N SER A 421 -25.86 1.17 -49.42
CA SER A 421 -27.15 1.87 -49.29
C SER A 421 -27.03 3.14 -48.44
N SER A 422 -27.81 4.19 -48.77
CA SER A 422 -27.97 5.40 -47.95
C SER A 422 -29.13 5.32 -46.95
N ASP A 423 -29.84 4.20 -46.88
CA ASP A 423 -31.04 4.08 -46.02
C ASP A 423 -30.73 4.26 -44.54
N ALA A 424 -29.57 3.78 -44.08
CA ALA A 424 -29.15 3.91 -42.68
C ALA A 424 -28.67 5.32 -42.31
N THR A 425 -28.51 6.22 -43.28
CA THR A 425 -27.97 7.58 -43.10
C THR A 425 -28.99 8.67 -43.42
N LYS A 426 -30.20 8.30 -43.86
CA LYS A 426 -31.25 9.22 -44.35
C LYS A 426 -31.73 10.22 -43.30
N ASP A 427 -31.75 9.81 -42.02
CA ASP A 427 -32.26 10.62 -40.91
C ASP A 427 -31.16 11.53 -40.30
N LEU A 428 -29.94 11.49 -40.87
CA LEU A 428 -28.82 12.31 -40.42
C LEU A 428 -28.77 13.67 -41.12
N SER A 429 -28.34 14.69 -40.37
CA SER A 429 -28.05 16.02 -40.91
C SER A 429 -27.00 15.95 -42.02
N GLU A 430 -27.03 16.90 -42.94
CA GLU A 430 -26.00 17.02 -43.99
C GLU A 430 -24.58 17.14 -43.41
N ASN A 431 -24.44 17.85 -42.30
CA ASN A 431 -23.16 18.02 -41.61
C ASN A 431 -22.72 16.73 -40.92
N ALA A 432 -23.62 15.99 -40.27
CA ALA A 432 -23.33 14.68 -39.70
C ALA A 432 -22.88 13.70 -40.80
N ARG A 433 -23.59 13.65 -41.94
CA ARG A 433 -23.20 12.82 -43.08
C ARG A 433 -21.82 13.20 -43.62
N PHE A 434 -21.52 14.49 -43.73
CA PHE A 434 -20.20 14.98 -44.15
C PHE A 434 -19.09 14.58 -43.16
N LEU A 435 -19.32 14.75 -41.86
CA LEU A 435 -18.33 14.47 -40.81
C LEU A 435 -18.02 12.98 -40.65
N LEU A 436 -18.99 12.10 -40.93
CA LEU A 436 -18.83 10.65 -40.86
C LEU A 436 -18.15 10.03 -42.10
N ARG A 437 -17.84 10.82 -43.13
CA ARG A 437 -17.16 10.31 -44.31
C ARG A 437 -15.74 9.86 -43.96
N ALA A 438 -15.32 8.75 -44.57
CA ALA A 438 -13.97 8.22 -44.37
C ALA A 438 -12.87 9.20 -44.82
N ASP A 439 -13.15 10.09 -45.77
CA ASP A 439 -12.21 11.09 -46.26
C ASP A 439 -12.29 12.46 -45.55
N THR A 440 -13.07 12.58 -44.47
CA THR A 440 -13.06 13.76 -43.60
C THR A 440 -12.04 13.55 -42.47
N VAL A 441 -10.85 14.13 -42.59
CA VAL A 441 -9.73 13.92 -41.65
C VAL A 441 -9.34 15.20 -40.92
N PHE A 442 -9.51 15.20 -39.59
CA PHE A 442 -9.15 16.33 -38.72
C PHE A 442 -7.72 16.23 -38.18
N ILE A 443 -7.10 17.38 -37.94
CA ILE A 443 -5.87 17.55 -37.14
C ILE A 443 -6.05 18.73 -36.17
N GLU A 444 -5.49 18.61 -34.97
CA GLU A 444 -5.55 19.67 -33.94
C GLU A 444 -4.72 20.89 -34.37
N ALA A 445 -5.28 22.10 -34.25
CA ALA A 445 -4.61 23.32 -34.67
C ALA A 445 -3.78 23.90 -33.52
N GLY A 446 -2.47 23.94 -33.71
CA GLY A 446 -1.58 24.78 -32.91
C GLY A 446 -0.84 24.11 -31.74
N ILE A 447 -0.80 22.78 -31.62
CA ILE A 447 0.10 22.12 -30.68
C ILE A 447 1.35 21.57 -31.39
N PRO A 448 2.56 22.05 -31.09
CA PRO A 448 3.80 21.36 -31.42
C PRO A 448 4.09 20.32 -30.33
N THR A 449 3.38 19.20 -30.31
CA THR A 449 3.68 18.10 -29.37
C THR A 449 3.94 16.80 -30.12
N CYS A 450 5.11 16.72 -30.74
CA CYS A 450 5.88 15.49 -30.73
C CYS A 450 7.37 15.73 -31.07
N TYR A 451 8.24 14.95 -30.44
CA TYR A 451 9.70 14.91 -30.63
C TYR A 451 10.14 14.08 -31.86
N ILE A 452 9.22 13.61 -32.72
CA ILE A 452 9.50 12.73 -33.85
C ILE A 452 9.08 13.44 -35.16
N GLU A 453 9.98 13.50 -36.14
CA GLU A 453 9.76 14.12 -37.47
C GLU A 453 8.50 13.58 -38.18
N VAL A 454 8.20 12.28 -37.99
CA VAL A 454 7.01 11.61 -38.55
C VAL A 454 5.70 12.23 -38.04
N ASP A 455 5.63 12.59 -36.75
CA ASP A 455 4.44 13.21 -36.16
C ASP A 455 4.32 14.70 -36.49
N GLN A 456 5.42 15.35 -36.87
CA GLN A 456 5.40 16.72 -37.40
C GLN A 456 4.85 16.76 -38.83
N GLU A 457 5.12 15.73 -39.64
CA GLU A 457 4.64 15.63 -41.02
C GLU A 457 3.21 15.04 -41.11
N HIS A 458 2.80 14.22 -40.14
CA HIS A 458 1.55 13.45 -40.23
C HIS A 458 0.59 13.62 -39.04
N GLY A 459 0.98 14.32 -37.98
CA GLY A 459 0.21 14.48 -36.74
C GLY A 459 0.15 13.19 -35.89
N PRO A 460 -0.01 13.31 -34.55
CA PRO A 460 -0.04 12.14 -33.66
C PRO A 460 -1.19 11.19 -33.99
N ILE A 461 -0.98 9.88 -33.77
CA ILE A 461 -2.01 8.86 -33.93
C ILE A 461 -3.05 9.04 -32.81
N SER A 462 -4.26 9.50 -33.17
CA SER A 462 -5.38 9.60 -32.23
C SER A 462 -5.85 8.21 -31.79
N ASN A 463 -6.11 8.05 -30.49
CA ASN A 463 -6.77 6.85 -29.92
C ASN A 463 -8.30 6.84 -30.14
N SER A 464 -8.89 7.90 -30.72
CA SER A 464 -10.31 7.96 -31.06
C SER A 464 -10.54 7.79 -32.57
N VAL A 465 -11.49 6.91 -32.93
CA VAL A 465 -11.67 6.43 -34.32
C VAL A 465 -12.54 7.35 -35.18
N HIS A 466 -13.40 8.19 -34.58
CA HIS A 466 -14.46 8.89 -35.32
C HIS A 466 -14.52 10.40 -35.05
N PHE A 467 -14.73 10.81 -33.81
CA PHE A 467 -14.67 12.22 -33.44
C PHE A 467 -13.33 12.53 -32.73
N PRO A 468 -12.70 13.67 -33.03
CA PRO A 468 -11.54 14.13 -32.30
C PRO A 468 -11.86 14.26 -30.80
N ASN A 469 -10.87 14.00 -29.94
CA ASN A 469 -11.03 14.12 -28.49
C ASN A 469 -10.91 15.58 -28.04
N ILE A 470 -11.91 16.38 -28.39
CA ILE A 470 -11.92 17.83 -28.20
C ILE A 470 -12.71 18.19 -26.95
N SER A 471 -12.23 19.10 -26.12
CA SER A 471 -13.13 19.85 -25.23
C SER A 471 -14.07 20.72 -26.10
N PRO A 472 -15.42 20.57 -26.05
CA PRO A 472 -16.24 20.05 -24.95
C PRO A 472 -17.03 18.75 -25.28
N ILE A 473 -16.47 17.86 -26.11
CA ILE A 473 -17.04 16.55 -26.49
C ILE A 473 -16.44 15.47 -25.59
N GLN A 474 -17.29 14.64 -24.96
CA GLN A 474 -16.84 13.57 -24.08
C GLN A 474 -16.86 12.21 -24.78
N ASN A 475 -15.67 11.61 -24.95
CA ASN A 475 -15.51 10.25 -25.47
C ASN A 475 -15.54 9.17 -24.37
N TYR A 476 -15.25 9.52 -23.11
CA TYR A 476 -15.26 8.60 -21.97
C TYR A 476 -16.05 9.18 -20.79
N ALA A 477 -17.13 8.50 -20.39
CA ALA A 477 -18.03 8.92 -19.33
C ALA A 477 -17.60 8.34 -17.96
N GLY A 478 -16.79 9.08 -17.19
CA GLY A 478 -16.47 8.70 -15.82
C GLY A 478 -15.94 9.85 -14.99
N PHE A 479 -16.65 10.21 -13.92
CA PHE A 479 -16.02 10.88 -12.79
C PHE A 479 -15.18 9.84 -12.04
N TYR A 480 -13.89 10.09 -11.85
CA TYR A 480 -13.05 9.21 -11.04
C TYR A 480 -13.54 9.19 -9.58
N ARG A 481 -13.48 8.01 -8.95
CA ARG A 481 -13.92 7.75 -7.56
C ARG A 481 -13.19 8.60 -6.50
N ASP A 482 -12.01 9.15 -6.84
CA ASP A 482 -11.14 9.84 -5.89
C ASP A 482 -10.92 11.32 -6.19
N GLU A 483 -11.46 11.85 -7.30
CA GLU A 483 -11.32 13.28 -7.61
C GLU A 483 -12.35 14.14 -6.84
N PRO A 484 -11.99 15.38 -6.47
CA PRO A 484 -12.98 16.33 -5.95
C PRO A 484 -14.16 16.41 -6.92
N VAL A 485 -15.38 16.59 -6.41
CA VAL A 485 -16.55 16.90 -7.26
C VAL A 485 -16.07 17.96 -8.24
N PRO A 486 -16.04 17.68 -9.56
CA PRO A 486 -15.40 18.56 -10.50
C PRO A 486 -15.99 19.94 -10.34
N ASP A 487 -15.14 20.95 -10.44
CA ASP A 487 -15.58 22.32 -10.39
C ASP A 487 -16.58 22.53 -11.53
N LEU A 488 -17.88 22.48 -11.21
CA LEU A 488 -19.01 22.65 -12.12
C LEU A 488 -19.13 24.11 -12.61
N ASN A 489 -18.05 24.89 -12.45
CA ASN A 489 -17.92 26.20 -13.06
C ASN A 489 -18.10 26.07 -14.58
N LYS A 490 -18.93 26.95 -15.15
CA LYS A 490 -19.24 27.02 -16.57
C LYS A 490 -17.94 27.08 -17.37
N ASP A 491 -17.56 25.97 -17.99
CA ASP A 491 -16.44 25.99 -18.90
C ASP A 491 -16.88 26.69 -20.19
N THR A 492 -16.53 27.97 -20.30
CA THR A 492 -16.80 28.79 -21.48
C THR A 492 -15.77 28.55 -22.60
N ARG A 493 -14.90 27.53 -22.48
CA ARG A 493 -13.92 27.18 -23.51
C ARG A 493 -14.65 26.96 -24.84
N LYS A 494 -14.26 27.74 -25.85
CA LYS A 494 -14.68 27.54 -27.24
C LYS A 494 -14.10 26.20 -27.70
N LEU A 495 -14.85 25.47 -28.54
CA LEU A 495 -14.38 24.25 -29.20
C LEU A 495 -12.94 24.47 -29.70
N GLU A 496 -12.02 23.60 -29.30
CA GLU A 496 -10.61 23.71 -29.73
C GLU A 496 -10.55 23.75 -31.27
N ALA A 497 -9.56 24.47 -31.81
CA ALA A 497 -9.46 24.64 -33.25
C ALA A 497 -8.94 23.34 -33.86
N TYR A 498 -9.74 22.70 -34.73
CA TYR A 498 -9.30 21.58 -35.55
C TYR A 498 -9.39 21.97 -37.02
N VAL A 499 -8.43 21.56 -37.82
CA VAL A 499 -8.37 21.89 -39.25
C VAL A 499 -8.28 20.63 -40.11
N ARG A 500 -8.48 20.79 -41.41
CA ARG A 500 -8.41 19.73 -42.41
C ARG A 500 -6.97 19.21 -42.57
N HIS A 501 -6.79 17.89 -42.55
CA HIS A 501 -5.52 17.26 -42.91
C HIS A 501 -5.49 16.83 -44.39
N ALA A 502 -5.11 17.76 -45.28
CA ALA A 502 -5.16 17.55 -46.74
C ALA A 502 -4.38 16.32 -47.24
N GLY A 503 -3.19 16.04 -46.67
CA GLY A 503 -2.36 14.88 -47.06
C GLY A 503 -3.02 13.53 -46.80
N LYS A 504 -3.45 13.28 -45.55
CA LYS A 504 -4.17 12.05 -45.17
C LYS A 504 -5.49 11.89 -45.91
N GLU A 505 -6.24 12.99 -46.11
CA GLU A 505 -7.44 12.96 -46.95
C GLU A 505 -7.14 12.48 -48.38
N ALA A 506 -6.06 12.94 -49.01
CA ALA A 506 -5.70 12.52 -50.36
C ALA A 506 -5.34 11.02 -50.43
N ILE A 507 -4.63 10.50 -49.42
CA ILE A 507 -4.30 9.08 -49.29
C ILE A 507 -5.57 8.24 -49.15
N ILE A 508 -6.48 8.63 -48.25
CA ILE A 508 -7.73 7.90 -48.05
C ILE A 508 -8.59 7.92 -49.32
N LYS A 509 -8.68 9.05 -50.01
CA LYS A 509 -9.39 9.13 -51.30
C LYS A 509 -8.80 8.19 -52.35
N ALA A 510 -7.48 8.03 -52.41
CA ALA A 510 -6.84 7.07 -53.31
C ALA A 510 -7.19 5.63 -52.92
N LEU A 511 -7.14 5.29 -51.63
CA LEU A 511 -7.51 3.96 -51.12
C LEU A 511 -8.98 3.61 -51.39
N LEU A 512 -9.90 4.55 -51.18
CA LEU A 512 -11.33 4.35 -51.44
C LEU A 512 -11.59 4.07 -52.93
N ARG A 513 -10.88 4.74 -53.84
CA ARG A 513 -10.98 4.47 -55.29
C ARG A 513 -10.54 3.05 -55.64
N GLU A 514 -9.47 2.55 -55.02
CA GLU A 514 -9.01 1.16 -55.21
C GLU A 514 -9.99 0.13 -54.64
N LEU A 515 -10.61 0.42 -53.49
CA LEU A 515 -11.63 -0.43 -52.87
C LEU A 515 -12.92 -0.48 -53.71
N ASP A 516 -13.37 0.66 -54.23
CA ASP A 516 -14.52 0.69 -55.14
C ASP A 516 -14.20 -0.05 -56.46
N ALA A 517 -12.99 0.10 -57.01
CA ALA A 517 -12.56 -0.60 -58.22
C ALA A 517 -12.47 -2.13 -58.05
N THR A 518 -12.18 -2.62 -56.84
CA THR A 518 -12.13 -4.07 -56.54
C THR A 518 -13.51 -4.68 -56.28
N SER A 519 -14.49 -3.89 -55.81
CA SER A 519 -15.89 -4.32 -55.63
C SER A 519 -16.66 -4.56 -56.94
N VAL A 520 -16.17 -4.01 -58.06
CA VAL A 520 -16.84 -4.01 -59.38
C VAL A 520 -16.39 -5.15 -60.30
N LYS A 521 -15.44 -6.01 -59.91
CA LYS A 521 -15.11 -7.21 -60.71
C LYS A 521 -15.93 -8.41 -60.27
N PRO A 522 -17.01 -8.81 -60.98
CA PRO A 522 -17.50 -10.16 -60.87
C PRO A 522 -16.36 -11.09 -61.29
N TRP A 523 -16.08 -12.08 -60.45
CA TRP A 523 -15.14 -13.15 -60.76
C TRP A 523 -15.76 -13.96 -61.91
N ASN A 524 -15.55 -13.52 -63.15
CA ASN A 524 -15.87 -14.29 -64.34
C ASN A 524 -14.86 -15.43 -64.45
N GLY A 525 -15.08 -16.45 -63.65
CA GLY A 525 -14.51 -17.76 -63.89
C GLY A 525 -15.19 -18.38 -65.11
N THR A 526 -14.54 -18.30 -66.26
CA THR A 526 -14.83 -19.18 -67.38
C THR A 526 -13.54 -19.82 -67.88
N LYS A 527 -13.45 -21.10 -67.48
CA LYS A 527 -12.76 -22.27 -68.06
C LYS A 527 -11.25 -22.25 -68.24
#